data_AF-A0A934DVJ8-F1
#
_entry.id   AF-A0A934DVJ8-F1
#
_cell.length_a   1.000
_cell.length_b   1.000
_cell.length_c   1.000
_cell.angle_alpha   90.00
_cell.angle_beta   90.00
_cell.angle_gamma   90.00
#
_symmetry.space_group_name_H-M   'P 1'
#
loop_
_entity.id
_entity.type
_entity.pdbx_description
1 polymer ?
#
loop_
_entity_poly.entity_id
_entity_poly.type
_entity_poly.pdbx_seq_one_letter_code
_entity_poly.pdbx_strand_id
1 'polypeptide(L)'
;MKSHSVILALPMLLLALAAGCYTGGATAGPGDEIGGSTGGPGEQGAGGSPVDTFGEGLPCDVAQLMKTRCVSCHNSPPVGSAPMPLVSRADLLAPAKSDPSKTVAQRSLERMQAGTMPPMPATQATADEVAVLQGWIAAGTPAGACGADGGAVLATPDPLNAQIACSSGTYWDGESAGYQMAPGQPCIGCHASSRDDGLPRFAIAGTVYTSGHEHDGCNGVNGTSGPFQGAAIVLTDRNGHPLASLPVNGVGNFTTFSAPPAPFYAKLTFQGRERVMTQAVPNGDCNRCHTSTGANGAPGRITLPQ
;
A
#
# COMPACT_ATOMS: atom_id res chain seq x y z
N MET A 1 -60.40 8.79 -44.87
CA MET A 1 -60.45 8.90 -46.35
C MET A 1 -59.58 10.08 -46.78
N LYS A 2 -58.73 9.87 -47.81
CA LYS A 2 -57.85 10.84 -48.54
C LYS A 2 -56.62 11.30 -47.74
N SER A 3 -55.36 10.94 -48.00
CA SER A 3 -54.49 10.77 -49.20
C SER A 3 -53.74 12.04 -49.67
N HIS A 4 -52.41 11.84 -49.84
CA HIS A 4 -51.40 12.58 -50.64
C HIS A 4 -50.48 13.63 -49.97
N SER A 5 -49.27 13.17 -49.58
CA SER A 5 -47.94 13.39 -50.21
C SER A 5 -47.34 14.77 -50.58
N VAL A 6 -46.11 15.00 -50.02
CA VAL A 6 -44.85 15.56 -50.61
C VAL A 6 -44.73 17.12 -50.63
N ILE A 7 -43.68 17.79 -50.11
CA ILE A 7 -42.27 18.05 -50.60
C ILE A 7 -41.42 18.59 -49.40
N LEU A 8 -40.32 17.94 -48.97
CA LEU A 8 -38.87 18.19 -49.23
C LEU A 8 -38.27 19.57 -48.82
N ALA A 9 -37.33 19.57 -47.84
CA ALA A 9 -35.98 20.18 -47.94
C ALA A 9 -35.21 20.04 -46.59
N LEU A 10 -34.04 19.40 -46.63
CA LEU A 10 -33.05 19.30 -45.55
C LEU A 10 -31.72 19.85 -46.09
N PRO A 11 -30.95 20.68 -45.37
CA PRO A 11 -29.63 21.08 -45.83
C PRO A 11 -28.54 20.09 -45.37
N MET A 12 -27.71 19.70 -46.35
CA MET A 12 -26.43 19.00 -46.22
C MET A 12 -25.41 19.81 -45.41
N LEU A 13 -24.63 19.13 -44.55
CA LEU A 13 -23.29 19.58 -44.15
C LEU A 13 -22.28 18.48 -44.45
N LEU A 14 -21.22 18.87 -45.18
CA LEU A 14 -20.21 18.04 -45.82
C LEU A 14 -19.30 17.28 -44.84
N LEU A 15 -19.01 16.03 -45.21
CA LEU A 15 -17.87 15.24 -44.76
C LEU A 15 -16.78 15.31 -45.85
N ALA A 16 -15.54 15.64 -45.48
CA ALA A 16 -14.40 15.59 -46.39
C ALA A 16 -13.42 14.50 -45.91
N LEU A 17 -13.37 13.38 -46.64
CA LEU A 17 -12.27 12.42 -46.62
C LEU A 17 -11.24 12.85 -47.68
N ALA A 18 -9.96 12.85 -47.32
CA ALA A 18 -8.87 12.79 -48.27
C ALA A 18 -7.94 11.63 -47.89
N ALA A 19 -7.90 10.62 -48.76
CA ALA A 19 -6.87 9.60 -48.82
C ALA A 19 -5.79 10.07 -49.80
N GLY A 20 -4.51 9.82 -49.47
CA GLY A 20 -3.36 10.09 -50.32
C GLY A 20 -2.14 9.29 -49.87
N CYS A 21 -1.58 8.53 -50.81
CA CYS A 21 -0.59 7.46 -50.69
C CYS A 21 0.87 7.94 -50.47
N TYR A 22 1.70 7.17 -49.76
CA TYR A 22 3.17 7.11 -49.93
C TYR A 22 3.74 5.85 -49.21
N THR A 23 3.97 4.72 -49.89
CA THR A 23 5.23 4.17 -50.44
C THR A 23 6.45 4.09 -49.50
N GLY A 24 6.71 2.89 -48.96
CA GLY A 24 7.91 2.08 -49.20
C GLY A 24 9.23 2.40 -48.47
N GLY A 25 9.88 1.37 -47.92
CA GLY A 25 11.35 1.33 -47.80
C GLY A 25 11.93 0.64 -46.56
N ALA A 26 11.82 -0.69 -46.48
CA ALA A 26 12.74 -1.50 -45.68
C ALA A 26 14.00 -1.77 -46.51
N THR A 27 15.18 -1.43 -46.00
CA THR A 27 16.46 -1.92 -46.51
C THR A 27 17.36 -2.32 -45.35
N ALA A 28 17.50 -3.64 -45.19
CA ALA A 28 18.68 -4.26 -44.64
C ALA A 28 19.86 -4.01 -45.61
N GLY A 29 21.05 -3.76 -45.06
CA GLY A 29 22.29 -3.61 -45.80
C GLY A 29 23.48 -4.07 -44.95
N PRO A 30 24.58 -4.53 -45.58
CA PRO A 30 25.39 -5.65 -45.10
C PRO A 30 26.65 -5.22 -44.31
N GLY A 31 27.29 -6.21 -43.69
CA GLY A 31 28.52 -6.04 -42.93
C GLY A 31 29.75 -5.78 -43.79
N ASP A 32 30.76 -5.17 -43.18
CA ASP A 32 32.02 -5.81 -42.76
C ASP A 32 32.79 -4.81 -41.89
N GLU A 33 33.70 -5.30 -41.05
CA GLU A 33 34.99 -4.68 -40.62
C GLU A 33 35.41 -5.22 -39.24
N ILE A 34 36.26 -6.24 -39.35
CA ILE A 34 37.24 -6.71 -38.36
C ILE A 34 38.25 -5.59 -38.03
N GLY A 35 38.39 -5.23 -36.75
CA GLY A 35 39.44 -4.29 -36.35
C GLY A 35 39.48 -3.88 -34.87
N GLY A 36 40.13 -4.70 -34.05
CA GLY A 36 41.00 -4.29 -32.92
C GLY A 36 40.45 -3.46 -31.76
N SER A 37 40.51 -4.03 -30.54
CA SER A 37 41.36 -3.50 -29.46
C SER A 37 41.17 -4.33 -28.18
N THR A 38 42.29 -4.89 -27.70
CA THR A 38 42.44 -5.50 -26.38
C THR A 38 42.40 -4.42 -25.29
N GLY A 39 41.47 -4.52 -24.33
CA GLY A 39 41.46 -3.64 -23.17
C GLY A 39 40.59 -4.16 -22.02
N GLY A 40 41.27 -4.67 -20.98
CA GLY A 40 40.95 -4.78 -19.54
C GLY A 40 39.50 -4.93 -19.01
N PRO A 41 39.30 -5.69 -17.92
CA PRO A 41 38.02 -5.67 -17.20
C PRO A 41 37.89 -4.32 -16.48
N GLY A 42 37.00 -3.46 -16.97
CA GLY A 42 36.53 -2.30 -16.23
C GLY A 42 35.40 -2.73 -15.30
N GLU A 43 35.65 -2.73 -14.00
CA GLU A 43 34.62 -2.73 -12.95
C GLU A 43 33.68 -1.55 -13.20
N GLN A 44 32.49 -1.83 -13.73
CA GLN A 44 31.39 -0.87 -13.75
C GLN A 44 30.55 -1.09 -12.50
N GLY A 45 30.46 -0.01 -11.73
CA GLY A 45 29.94 0.05 -10.37
C GLY A 45 28.60 -0.64 -10.20
N ALA A 46 28.53 -1.46 -9.16
CA ALA A 46 27.29 -1.92 -8.60
C ALA A 46 26.42 -0.71 -8.27
N GLY A 47 25.31 -0.55 -8.99
CA GLY A 47 24.17 0.21 -8.52
C GLY A 47 23.79 -0.36 -7.16
N GLY A 48 24.12 0.36 -6.09
CA GLY A 48 23.72 0.00 -4.74
C GLY A 48 22.21 -0.11 -4.72
N SER A 49 21.71 -1.33 -4.53
CA SER A 49 20.34 -1.52 -4.06
C SER A 49 20.17 -0.67 -2.79
N PRO A 50 19.00 -0.07 -2.53
CA PRO A 50 18.78 0.68 -1.30
C PRO A 50 19.15 -0.22 -0.13
N VAL A 51 20.23 0.11 0.57
CA VAL A 51 20.56 -0.54 1.84
C VAL A 51 19.41 -0.21 2.78
N ASP A 52 18.70 -1.24 3.24
CA ASP A 52 17.61 -1.05 4.19
C ASP A 52 18.21 -0.58 5.52
N THR A 53 17.88 0.64 5.90
CA THR A 53 18.36 1.34 7.09
C THR A 53 17.42 1.18 8.27
N PHE A 54 16.37 0.34 8.18
CA PHE A 54 15.48 0.12 9.30
C PHE A 54 16.24 -0.46 10.51
N GLY A 55 16.09 0.19 11.66
CA GLY A 55 16.78 -0.20 12.88
C GLY A 55 18.25 0.24 12.93
N GLU A 56 18.74 0.99 11.94
CA GLU A 56 20.15 1.39 11.90
C GLU A 56 20.55 2.16 13.17
N GLY A 57 21.52 1.60 13.90
CA GLY A 57 22.02 2.14 15.16
C GLY A 57 21.07 2.00 16.35
N LEU A 58 19.90 1.38 16.21
CA LEU A 58 18.95 1.16 17.31
C LEU A 58 19.22 -0.17 18.04
N PRO A 59 19.03 -0.21 19.37
CA PRO A 59 18.84 -1.46 20.10
C PRO A 59 17.59 -2.22 19.60
N CYS A 60 17.61 -3.56 19.70
CA CYS A 60 16.56 -4.40 19.12
C CYS A 60 15.16 -4.12 19.68
N ASP A 61 15.03 -3.94 20.99
CA ASP A 61 13.77 -3.64 21.66
C ASP A 61 13.18 -2.30 21.19
N VAL A 62 14.01 -1.26 21.05
CA VAL A 62 13.60 0.05 20.50
C VAL A 62 13.20 -0.09 19.03
N ALA A 63 13.97 -0.82 18.23
CA ALA A 63 13.64 -1.06 16.82
C ALA A 63 12.31 -1.83 16.68
N GLN A 64 12.08 -2.87 17.48
CA GLN A 64 10.80 -3.61 17.48
C GLN A 64 9.63 -2.70 17.86
N LEU A 65 9.79 -1.85 18.87
CA LEU A 65 8.77 -0.87 19.24
C LEU A 65 8.41 0.05 18.06
N MET A 66 9.42 0.62 17.37
CA MET A 66 9.17 1.47 16.21
C MET A 66 8.45 0.69 15.11
N LYS A 67 8.87 -0.56 14.86
CA LYS A 67 8.25 -1.44 13.87
C LYS A 67 6.77 -1.68 14.16
N THR A 68 6.45 -2.06 15.38
CA THR A 68 5.10 -2.46 15.78
C THR A 68 4.13 -1.29 15.86
N ARG A 69 4.59 -0.10 16.27
CA ARG A 69 3.69 1.02 16.61
C ARG A 69 3.80 2.23 15.69
N CYS A 70 4.97 2.49 15.11
CA CYS A 70 5.28 3.82 14.58
C CYS A 70 5.44 3.84 13.06
N VAL A 71 6.17 2.87 12.50
CA VAL A 71 6.67 2.97 11.12
C VAL A 71 5.61 2.74 10.04
N SER A 72 4.41 2.26 10.40
CA SER A 72 3.29 2.17 9.45
C SER A 72 2.90 3.52 8.84
N CYS A 73 3.19 4.62 9.56
CA CYS A 73 3.02 6.00 9.08
C CYS A 73 4.35 6.75 9.04
N HIS A 74 5.19 6.58 10.06
CA HIS A 74 6.49 7.23 10.17
C HIS A 74 7.61 6.47 9.44
N ASN A 75 7.32 5.99 8.23
CA ASN A 75 8.31 5.31 7.39
C ASN A 75 9.23 6.30 6.65
N SER A 76 10.11 5.78 5.80
CA SER A 76 10.90 6.54 4.85
C SER A 76 10.57 6.13 3.41
N PRO A 77 9.93 7.00 2.59
CA PRO A 77 9.37 8.29 2.97
C PRO A 77 8.13 8.15 3.89
N PRO A 78 7.84 9.17 4.73
CA PRO A 78 6.66 9.15 5.59
C PRO A 78 5.35 9.14 4.79
N VAL A 79 4.30 8.54 5.36
CA VAL A 79 2.97 8.46 4.76
C VAL A 79 1.88 8.92 5.75
N GLY A 80 0.68 9.19 5.25
CA GLY A 80 -0.45 9.57 6.11
C GLY A 80 -0.22 10.86 6.91
N SER A 81 0.51 11.82 6.32
CA SER A 81 0.88 13.10 6.93
C SER A 81 1.85 13.02 8.13
N ALA A 82 2.48 11.87 8.36
CA ALA A 82 3.60 11.79 9.30
C ALA A 82 4.71 12.76 8.87
N PRO A 83 5.23 13.62 9.76
CA PRO A 83 6.11 14.71 9.33
C PRO A 83 7.60 14.31 9.27
N MET A 84 7.96 13.11 9.74
CA MET A 84 9.34 12.61 9.73
C MET A 84 9.35 11.06 9.76
N PRO A 85 10.42 10.44 9.24
CA PRO A 85 10.70 9.03 9.48
C PRO A 85 11.06 8.77 10.95
N LEU A 86 10.85 7.53 11.41
CA LEU A 86 11.28 7.03 12.72
C LEU A 86 11.97 5.66 12.56
N VAL A 87 12.69 5.46 11.44
CA VAL A 87 13.21 4.15 11.05
C VAL A 87 14.65 3.92 11.53
N SER A 88 15.37 4.96 11.95
CA SER A 88 16.77 4.88 12.39
C SER A 88 17.04 5.60 13.72
N ARG A 89 18.19 5.34 14.34
CA ARG A 89 18.66 6.11 15.51
C ARG A 89 18.89 7.57 15.16
N ALA A 90 19.39 7.85 13.95
CA ALA A 90 19.60 9.22 13.49
C ALA A 90 18.28 10.01 13.45
N ASP A 91 17.19 9.39 12.97
CA ASP A 91 15.87 10.01 12.95
C ASP A 91 15.37 10.34 14.36
N LEU A 92 15.55 9.41 15.31
CA LEU A 92 15.12 9.58 16.70
C LEU A 92 15.93 10.65 17.45
N LEU A 93 17.18 10.89 17.07
CA LEU A 93 18.05 11.90 17.69
C LEU A 93 17.97 13.27 17.04
N ALA A 94 17.34 13.39 15.87
CA ALA A 94 17.12 14.68 15.23
C ALA A 94 16.28 15.61 16.13
N PRO A 95 16.44 16.95 16.01
CA PRO A 95 15.57 17.90 16.69
C PRO A 95 14.09 17.72 16.30
N ALA A 96 13.19 17.74 17.27
CA ALA A 96 11.77 17.59 17.00
C ALA A 96 11.20 18.84 16.30
N LYS A 97 10.44 18.64 15.21
CA LYS A 97 9.85 19.75 14.44
C LYS A 97 8.94 20.67 15.26
N SER A 98 8.25 20.13 16.28
CA SER A 98 7.34 20.89 17.13
C SER A 98 8.04 21.62 18.28
N ASP A 99 9.23 21.18 18.66
CA ASP A 99 10.04 21.75 19.74
C ASP A 99 11.51 21.35 19.51
N PRO A 100 12.31 22.19 18.83
CA PRO A 100 13.69 21.87 18.50
C PRO A 100 14.62 21.71 19.71
N SER A 101 14.17 22.06 20.93
CA SER A 101 14.95 21.83 22.15
C SER A 101 14.97 20.37 22.59
N LYS A 102 14.10 19.53 22.02
CA LYS A 102 14.00 18.10 22.31
C LYS A 102 14.35 17.26 21.10
N THR A 103 14.86 16.07 21.33
CA THR A 103 14.98 15.06 20.28
C THR A 103 13.61 14.53 19.88
N VAL A 104 13.50 13.98 18.67
CA VAL A 104 12.31 13.27 18.23
C VAL A 104 11.94 12.14 19.19
N ALA A 105 12.91 11.39 19.74
CA ALA A 105 12.67 10.35 20.73
C ALA A 105 11.97 10.88 21.99
N GLN A 106 12.45 12.00 22.55
CA GLN A 106 11.85 12.63 23.73
C GLN A 106 10.41 13.07 23.44
N ARG A 107 10.18 13.72 22.30
CA ARG A 107 8.83 14.15 21.93
C ARG A 107 7.91 12.99 21.57
N SER A 108 8.42 11.89 21.04
CA SER A 108 7.67 10.65 20.82
C SER A 108 7.23 10.04 22.14
N LEU A 109 8.12 9.93 23.14
CA LEU A 109 7.78 9.44 24.47
C LEU A 109 6.65 10.27 25.11
N GLU A 110 6.74 11.59 25.04
CA GLU A 110 5.69 12.48 25.55
C GLU A 110 4.34 12.30 24.82
N ARG A 111 4.37 12.01 23.50
CA ARG A 111 3.14 11.73 22.73
C ARG A 111 2.54 10.37 23.08
N MET A 112 3.38 9.36 23.32
CA MET A 112 2.96 8.03 23.76
C MET A 112 2.32 8.09 25.13
N GLN A 113 2.95 8.76 26.10
CA GLN A 113 2.40 8.93 27.45
C GLN A 113 1.09 9.73 27.46
N ALA A 114 0.93 10.68 26.54
CA ALA A 114 -0.31 11.44 26.38
C ALA A 114 -1.40 10.69 25.59
N GLY A 115 -1.13 9.50 25.06
CA GLY A 115 -2.08 8.73 24.24
C GLY A 115 -2.39 9.39 22.88
N THR A 116 -1.49 10.25 22.39
CA THR A 116 -1.66 10.96 21.11
C THR A 116 -0.91 10.31 19.96
N MET A 117 0.05 9.43 20.26
CA MET A 117 0.75 8.60 19.28
C MET A 117 0.91 7.17 19.78
N PRO A 118 0.61 6.16 18.95
CA PRO A 118 0.00 6.26 17.61
C PRO A 118 -1.37 6.97 17.63
N PRO A 119 -1.85 7.60 16.55
CA PRO A 119 -3.16 8.24 16.58
C PRO A 119 -4.25 7.18 16.52
N MET A 120 -5.37 7.40 17.20
CA MET A 120 -6.53 6.52 17.04
C MET A 120 -6.99 6.50 15.57
N PRO A 121 -7.42 5.35 15.03
CA PRO A 121 -7.74 4.10 15.72
C PRO A 121 -6.58 3.08 15.81
N ALA A 122 -5.33 3.51 15.60
CA ALA A 122 -4.19 2.64 15.79
C ALA A 122 -4.02 2.26 17.27
N THR A 123 -3.58 1.02 17.51
CA THR A 123 -3.37 0.53 18.88
C THR A 123 -2.29 1.35 19.57
N GLN A 124 -2.62 1.88 20.75
CA GLN A 124 -1.66 2.61 21.60
C GLN A 124 -0.51 1.71 22.04
N ALA A 125 0.64 2.31 22.31
CA ALA A 125 1.74 1.59 22.95
C ALA A 125 1.35 1.16 24.37
N THR A 126 1.77 -0.04 24.78
CA THR A 126 1.55 -0.54 26.15
C THR A 126 2.48 0.17 27.14
N ALA A 127 2.22 0.01 28.45
CA ALA A 127 3.10 0.57 29.48
C ALA A 127 4.54 0.03 29.38
N ASP A 128 4.69 -1.27 29.06
CA ASP A 128 6.01 -1.90 28.88
C ASP A 128 6.73 -1.36 27.64
N GLU A 129 6.00 -1.18 26.53
CA GLU A 129 6.53 -0.56 25.31
C GLU A 129 6.95 0.89 25.54
N VAL A 130 6.19 1.66 26.32
CA VAL A 130 6.56 3.02 26.75
C VAL A 130 7.84 2.99 27.60
N ALA A 131 7.96 2.01 28.51
CA ALA A 131 9.12 1.85 29.37
C ALA A 131 10.40 1.53 28.59
N VAL A 132 10.31 0.78 27.48
CA VAL A 132 11.45 0.54 26.57
C VAL A 132 12.02 1.84 26.04
N LEU A 133 11.19 2.71 25.45
CA LEU A 133 11.67 3.99 24.92
C LEU A 133 12.17 4.92 26.03
N GLN A 134 11.47 4.95 27.17
CA GLN A 134 11.86 5.75 28.32
C GLN A 134 13.22 5.33 28.89
N GLY A 135 13.45 4.03 29.06
CA GLY A 135 14.72 3.49 29.56
C GLY A 135 15.87 3.78 28.62
N TRP A 136 15.66 3.63 27.30
CA TRP A 136 16.67 3.97 26.30
C TRP A 136 17.06 5.45 26.32
N ILE A 137 16.08 6.36 26.45
CA ILE A 137 16.32 7.80 26.58
C ILE A 137 17.08 8.11 27.88
N ALA A 138 16.68 7.51 29.01
CA ALA A 138 17.33 7.72 30.30
C ALA A 138 18.79 7.24 30.32
N ALA A 139 19.11 6.19 29.55
CA ALA A 139 20.47 5.69 29.36
C ALA A 139 21.35 6.57 28.44
N GLY A 140 20.84 7.70 27.95
CA GLY A 140 21.56 8.57 27.03
C GLY A 140 21.48 8.11 25.57
N THR A 141 20.44 7.36 25.20
CA THR A 141 20.19 6.86 23.84
C THR A 141 21.38 6.13 23.21
N PRO A 142 21.99 5.14 23.89
CA PRO A 142 23.14 4.42 23.36
C PRO A 142 22.83 3.79 22.00
N ALA A 143 23.84 3.75 21.13
CA ALA A 143 23.72 3.02 19.87
C ALA A 143 23.61 1.51 20.16
N GLY A 144 22.87 0.79 19.32
CA GLY A 144 22.75 -0.66 19.34
C GLY A 144 22.92 -1.25 17.94
N ALA A 145 22.96 -2.57 17.89
CA ALA A 145 23.00 -3.33 16.64
C ALA A 145 21.76 -4.24 16.56
N CYS A 146 20.67 -3.68 16.05
CA CYS A 146 19.53 -4.47 15.62
C CYS A 146 19.75 -4.88 14.15
N GLY A 147 20.59 -5.90 13.91
CA GLY A 147 20.87 -6.39 12.56
C GLY A 147 21.74 -7.65 12.52
N ALA A 148 21.37 -8.58 11.64
CA ALA A 148 21.94 -9.89 11.30
C ALA A 148 21.67 -11.11 12.23
N ASP A 149 21.93 -11.09 13.54
CA ASP A 149 22.07 -12.37 14.28
C ASP A 149 21.12 -12.58 15.49
N GLY A 150 19.97 -11.91 15.56
CA GLY A 150 19.10 -11.92 16.76
C GLY A 150 17.60 -12.22 16.57
N GLY A 151 17.20 -12.62 15.36
CA GLY A 151 15.79 -12.85 15.01
C GLY A 151 15.48 -12.12 13.72
N ALA A 152 15.08 -12.88 12.68
CA ALA A 152 14.84 -12.38 11.34
C ALA A 152 13.69 -11.35 11.31
N VAL A 153 14.00 -10.09 11.63
CA VAL A 153 13.35 -8.98 10.95
C VAL A 153 14.01 -8.91 9.60
N LEU A 154 13.37 -9.52 8.61
CA LEU A 154 13.69 -9.21 7.22
C LEU A 154 13.58 -7.69 7.07
N ALA A 155 14.74 -7.07 6.88
CA ALA A 155 14.91 -5.70 6.49
C ALA A 155 14.50 -5.62 5.02
N THR A 156 13.18 -5.60 4.79
CA THR A 156 12.60 -5.20 3.52
C THR A 156 12.04 -3.79 3.67
N PRO A 157 12.40 -2.83 2.79
CA PRO A 157 11.78 -1.51 2.72
C PRO A 157 10.25 -1.61 2.68
N ASP A 158 9.53 -0.56 3.10
CA ASP A 158 8.05 -0.59 3.11
C ASP A 158 7.56 -0.89 1.72
N PRO A 159 6.88 -2.04 1.52
CA PRO A 159 6.45 -2.36 0.19
C PRO A 159 5.30 -1.42 -0.23
N LEU A 160 4.77 -0.57 0.67
CA LEU A 160 3.80 0.47 0.33
C LEU A 160 4.28 1.38 -0.81
N ASN A 161 5.56 1.77 -0.84
CA ASN A 161 6.09 2.67 -1.87
C ASN A 161 6.94 1.93 -2.92
N ALA A 162 6.78 0.61 -3.04
CA ALA A 162 7.45 -0.17 -4.07
C ALA A 162 7.07 0.31 -5.49
N GLN A 163 7.89 0.00 -6.49
CA GLN A 163 7.52 0.30 -7.87
C GLN A 163 6.29 -0.51 -8.31
N ILE A 164 5.54 0.03 -9.29
CA ILE A 164 4.38 -0.69 -9.83
C ILE A 164 4.83 -2.04 -10.40
N ALA A 165 4.23 -3.13 -9.93
CA ALA A 165 4.58 -4.49 -10.33
C ALA A 165 3.40 -5.46 -10.22
N CYS A 166 3.68 -6.74 -10.49
CA CYS A 166 2.88 -7.87 -10.07
C CYS A 166 3.75 -8.74 -9.16
N SER A 167 3.97 -8.34 -7.92
CA SER A 167 5.02 -8.95 -7.08
C SER A 167 4.75 -10.40 -6.71
N SER A 168 3.48 -10.84 -6.78
CA SER A 168 3.11 -12.25 -6.64
C SER A 168 3.51 -13.11 -7.85
N GLY A 169 3.86 -12.50 -8.98
CA GLY A 169 4.20 -13.19 -10.24
C GLY A 169 3.03 -13.97 -10.86
N THR A 170 1.82 -13.86 -10.30
CA THR A 170 0.65 -14.62 -10.75
C THR A 170 -0.56 -13.70 -10.86
N TYR A 171 -1.38 -13.98 -11.87
CA TYR A 171 -2.62 -13.29 -12.12
C TYR A 171 -3.80 -14.17 -11.77
N TRP A 172 -4.93 -13.53 -11.49
CA TRP A 172 -6.22 -14.17 -11.37
C TRP A 172 -6.60 -14.81 -12.72
N ASP A 173 -7.01 -16.08 -12.67
CA ASP A 173 -7.28 -16.91 -13.84
C ASP A 173 -8.65 -16.66 -14.48
N GLY A 174 -9.54 -15.91 -13.81
CA GLY A 174 -10.90 -15.67 -14.28
C GLY A 174 -11.86 -16.85 -14.06
N GLU A 175 -11.36 -18.01 -13.64
CA GLU A 175 -12.12 -19.26 -13.49
C GLU A 175 -12.50 -19.56 -12.03
N SER A 176 -11.94 -18.79 -11.10
CA SER A 176 -12.17 -18.94 -9.67
C SER A 176 -13.64 -18.63 -9.29
N ALA A 177 -14.50 -19.66 -9.29
CA ALA A 177 -15.86 -19.57 -8.82
C ALA A 177 -15.92 -19.14 -7.33
N GLY A 178 -16.83 -18.23 -6.97
CA GLY A 178 -17.09 -17.82 -5.58
C GLY A 178 -16.45 -16.48 -5.18
N TYR A 179 -16.02 -16.37 -3.91
CA TYR A 179 -15.57 -15.09 -3.32
C TYR A 179 -14.14 -14.67 -3.70
N GLN A 180 -13.46 -15.42 -4.57
CA GLN A 180 -12.10 -15.09 -4.97
C GLN A 180 -12.06 -13.80 -5.76
N MET A 181 -12.91 -13.60 -6.79
CA MET A 181 -13.10 -12.36 -7.58
C MET A 181 -11.81 -11.73 -8.15
N ALA A 182 -11.92 -10.86 -9.16
CA ALA A 182 -10.75 -10.18 -9.73
C ALA A 182 -10.07 -9.26 -8.69
N PRO A 183 -8.83 -9.52 -8.25
CA PRO A 183 -8.15 -8.67 -7.28
C PRO A 183 -7.87 -7.27 -7.86
N GLY A 184 -7.90 -6.25 -7.00
CA GLY A 184 -7.61 -4.86 -7.35
C GLY A 184 -8.75 -4.10 -8.04
N GLN A 185 -9.74 -4.81 -8.59
CA GLN A 185 -10.90 -4.20 -9.26
C GLN A 185 -11.90 -3.59 -8.25
N PRO A 186 -12.64 -2.52 -8.62
CA PRO A 186 -13.74 -1.99 -7.82
C PRO A 186 -14.84 -3.01 -7.61
N CYS A 187 -15.06 -3.44 -6.37
CA CYS A 187 -15.96 -4.54 -6.07
C CYS A 187 -17.42 -4.07 -6.09
N ILE A 188 -17.72 -2.97 -5.41
CA ILE A 188 -19.10 -2.48 -5.27
C ILE A 188 -19.57 -1.85 -6.58
N GLY A 189 -18.70 -1.12 -7.30
CA GLY A 189 -18.99 -0.57 -8.62
C GLY A 189 -19.48 -1.65 -9.60
N CYS A 190 -18.76 -2.78 -9.67
CA CYS A 190 -19.17 -3.91 -10.52
C CYS A 190 -20.42 -4.63 -9.99
N HIS A 191 -20.59 -4.74 -8.67
CA HIS A 191 -21.76 -5.35 -8.04
C HIS A 191 -22.94 -4.37 -7.81
N ALA A 192 -22.90 -3.18 -8.42
CA ALA A 192 -23.99 -2.19 -8.34
C ALA A 192 -24.98 -2.30 -9.51
N SER A 193 -24.51 -2.73 -10.69
CA SER A 193 -25.30 -2.89 -11.92
C SER A 193 -26.10 -4.19 -11.98
N SER A 194 -25.79 -5.15 -11.11
CA SER A 194 -26.40 -6.49 -10.98
C SER A 194 -27.81 -6.48 -10.35
N ARG A 195 -28.61 -5.44 -10.59
CA ARG A 195 -29.96 -5.35 -9.99
C ARG A 195 -30.92 -6.46 -10.45
N ASP A 196 -30.60 -7.17 -11.55
CA ASP A 196 -31.47 -8.14 -12.20
C ASP A 196 -30.92 -9.59 -12.29
N ASP A 197 -29.73 -9.89 -11.73
CA ASP A 197 -29.07 -11.21 -11.90
C ASP A 197 -28.86 -12.02 -10.60
N GLY A 198 -29.32 -11.52 -9.45
CA GLY A 198 -29.24 -12.24 -8.17
C GLY A 198 -27.84 -12.28 -7.55
N LEU A 199 -26.88 -11.50 -8.05
CA LEU A 199 -25.54 -11.41 -7.46
C LEU A 199 -25.56 -10.66 -6.12
N PRO A 200 -24.72 -11.08 -5.15
CA PRO A 200 -24.71 -10.46 -3.83
C PRO A 200 -24.15 -9.03 -3.89
N ARG A 201 -24.67 -8.15 -3.03
CA ARG A 201 -24.25 -6.75 -2.91
C ARG A 201 -23.27 -6.60 -1.76
N PHE A 202 -22.02 -6.26 -2.07
CA PHE A 202 -21.02 -6.01 -1.04
C PHE A 202 -21.29 -4.69 -0.34
N ALA A 203 -21.18 -4.71 0.99
CA ALA A 203 -21.21 -3.50 1.80
C ALA A 203 -19.80 -2.90 1.90
N ILE A 204 -18.78 -3.74 2.10
CA ILE A 204 -17.37 -3.37 2.10
C ILE A 204 -16.58 -4.48 1.42
N ALA A 205 -15.67 -4.13 0.52
CA ALA A 205 -14.79 -5.08 -0.14
C ALA A 205 -13.52 -4.41 -0.69
N GLY A 206 -12.46 -5.20 -0.84
CA GLY A 206 -11.21 -4.75 -1.43
C GLY A 206 -10.17 -5.87 -1.48
N THR A 207 -8.93 -5.47 -1.75
CA THR A 207 -7.81 -6.40 -1.94
C THR A 207 -6.59 -5.98 -1.14
N VAL A 208 -5.96 -6.93 -0.45
CA VAL A 208 -4.68 -6.79 0.24
C VAL A 208 -3.57 -7.37 -0.60
N TYR A 209 -2.49 -6.60 -0.74
CA TYR A 209 -1.32 -6.93 -1.53
C TYR A 209 -0.04 -6.99 -0.68
N THR A 210 0.99 -7.61 -1.25
CA THR A 210 2.36 -7.58 -0.72
C THR A 210 3.02 -6.23 -0.93
N SER A 211 2.65 -5.47 -1.98
CA SER A 211 3.16 -4.13 -2.26
C SER A 211 2.08 -3.11 -2.63
N GLY A 212 2.40 -1.82 -2.49
CA GLY A 212 1.43 -0.72 -2.55
C GLY A 212 1.09 -0.32 -3.97
N HIS A 213 1.77 -0.89 -4.94
CA HIS A 213 1.68 -0.49 -6.33
C HIS A 213 1.56 -1.75 -7.18
N GLU A 214 0.38 -2.37 -7.15
CA GLU A 214 0.12 -3.63 -7.87
C GLU A 214 -0.92 -3.42 -8.96
N HIS A 215 -0.70 -4.01 -10.13
CA HIS A 215 -1.68 -4.00 -11.21
C HIS A 215 -2.99 -4.69 -10.78
N ASP A 216 -4.10 -4.27 -11.39
CA ASP A 216 -5.34 -5.04 -11.27
C ASP A 216 -5.14 -6.46 -11.81
N GLY A 217 -5.84 -7.42 -11.22
CA GLY A 217 -5.77 -8.83 -11.60
C GLY A 217 -4.55 -9.57 -11.05
N CYS A 218 -3.54 -8.89 -10.51
CA CYS A 218 -2.47 -9.55 -9.76
C CYS A 218 -3.03 -10.19 -8.51
N ASN A 219 -2.67 -11.44 -8.24
CA ASN A 219 -3.06 -12.07 -6.97
C ASN A 219 -2.41 -11.31 -5.81
N GLY A 220 -3.21 -10.95 -4.82
CA GLY A 220 -2.75 -10.34 -3.59
C GLY A 220 -2.18 -11.37 -2.61
N VAL A 221 -2.18 -11.03 -1.32
CA VAL A 221 -1.68 -11.93 -0.27
C VAL A 221 -2.61 -13.14 -0.10
N ASN A 222 -2.05 -14.33 0.07
CA ASN A 222 -2.85 -15.48 0.47
C ASN A 222 -3.07 -15.45 1.98
N GLY A 223 -4.23 -14.95 2.43
CA GLY A 223 -4.57 -14.86 3.85
C GLY A 223 -5.00 -16.19 4.48
N THR A 224 -5.15 -17.25 3.67
CA THR A 224 -5.64 -18.57 4.10
C THR A 224 -4.53 -19.59 4.35
N SER A 225 -3.38 -19.43 3.68
CA SER A 225 -2.24 -20.35 3.81
C SER A 225 -0.91 -19.64 3.53
N GLY A 226 0.19 -20.31 3.86
CA GLY A 226 1.53 -19.76 3.64
C GLY A 226 1.90 -18.64 4.61
N PRO A 227 2.86 -17.77 4.26
CA PRO A 227 3.45 -16.83 5.21
C PRO A 227 2.51 -15.71 5.64
N PHE A 228 1.43 -15.46 4.88
CA PHE A 228 0.48 -14.37 5.14
C PHE A 228 -0.82 -14.84 5.81
N GLN A 229 -0.87 -16.09 6.26
CA GLN A 229 -2.01 -16.64 6.98
C GLN A 229 -2.36 -15.76 8.19
N GLY A 230 -3.65 -15.43 8.32
CA GLY A 230 -4.16 -14.60 9.43
C GLY A 230 -4.15 -13.10 9.16
N ALA A 231 -3.78 -12.65 7.95
CA ALA A 231 -4.04 -11.29 7.53
C ALA A 231 -5.56 -11.01 7.48
N ALA A 232 -5.98 -9.90 8.09
CA ALA A 232 -7.40 -9.53 8.16
C ALA A 232 -7.58 -8.02 8.19
N ILE A 233 -8.66 -7.55 7.56
CA ILE A 233 -9.13 -6.17 7.73
C ILE A 233 -10.07 -6.14 8.94
N VAL A 234 -9.71 -5.34 9.94
CA VAL A 234 -10.55 -5.07 11.10
C VAL A 234 -11.21 -3.72 10.92
N LEU A 235 -12.54 -3.72 10.90
CA LEU A 235 -13.33 -2.50 10.97
C LEU A 235 -13.42 -2.06 12.42
N THR A 236 -13.26 -0.76 12.68
CA THR A 236 -13.29 -0.22 14.04
C THR A 236 -14.15 1.02 14.16
N ASP A 237 -14.51 1.38 15.39
CA ASP A 237 -14.94 2.73 15.71
C ASP A 237 -13.74 3.72 15.71
N ARG A 238 -14.01 4.98 16.06
CA ARG A 238 -12.97 6.03 16.16
C ARG A 238 -11.91 5.73 17.23
N ASN A 239 -12.23 4.95 18.25
CA ASN A 239 -11.34 4.63 19.36
C ASN A 239 -10.56 3.33 19.12
N GLY A 240 -10.74 2.69 17.96
CA GLY A 240 -10.10 1.41 17.63
C GLY A 240 -10.80 0.18 18.17
N HIS A 241 -12.02 0.30 18.72
CA HIS A 241 -12.81 -0.84 19.14
C HIS A 241 -13.27 -1.66 17.91
N PRO A 242 -12.99 -2.97 17.85
CA PRO A 242 -13.33 -3.79 16.68
C PRO A 242 -14.85 -3.94 16.53
N LEU A 243 -15.34 -3.69 15.33
CA LEU A 243 -16.74 -3.83 14.92
C LEU A 243 -16.96 -5.06 14.03
N ALA A 244 -15.96 -5.42 13.22
CA ALA A 244 -15.95 -6.63 12.40
C ALA A 244 -14.51 -7.02 12.03
N SER A 245 -14.29 -8.31 11.76
CA SER A 245 -13.03 -8.83 11.21
C SER A 245 -13.31 -9.53 9.88
N LEU A 246 -12.58 -9.15 8.85
CA LEU A 246 -12.75 -9.58 7.47
C LEU A 246 -11.48 -10.37 7.09
N PRO A 247 -11.52 -11.71 7.12
CA PRO A 247 -10.36 -12.51 6.74
C PRO A 247 -10.03 -12.30 5.27
N VAL A 248 -8.74 -12.23 4.96
CA VAL A 248 -8.25 -12.16 3.58
C VAL A 248 -8.25 -13.56 2.98
N ASN A 249 -8.79 -13.71 1.77
CA ASN A 249 -8.89 -15.00 1.09
C ASN A 249 -7.57 -15.39 0.38
N GLY A 250 -7.62 -16.46 -0.43
CA GLY A 250 -6.44 -16.99 -1.12
C GLY A 250 -5.82 -16.11 -2.20
N VAL A 251 -6.53 -15.07 -2.68
CA VAL A 251 -6.08 -14.14 -3.73
C VAL A 251 -5.98 -12.69 -3.24
N GLY A 252 -6.05 -12.47 -1.92
CA GLY A 252 -5.94 -11.14 -1.31
C GLY A 252 -7.26 -10.42 -1.10
N ASN A 253 -8.40 -10.96 -1.55
CA ASN A 253 -9.68 -10.29 -1.44
C ASN A 253 -10.33 -10.49 -0.07
N PHE A 254 -11.06 -9.47 0.38
CA PHE A 254 -11.88 -9.49 1.59
C PHE A 254 -13.24 -8.83 1.32
N THR A 255 -14.29 -9.25 2.04
CA THR A 255 -15.63 -8.72 1.82
C THR A 255 -16.57 -8.91 3.02
N THR A 256 -17.59 -8.06 3.12
CA THR A 256 -18.78 -8.24 3.97
C THR A 256 -20.03 -7.72 3.24
N PHE A 257 -21.18 -8.31 3.56
CA PHE A 257 -22.51 -7.90 3.10
C PHE A 257 -23.21 -6.94 4.07
N SER A 258 -22.58 -6.65 5.21
CA SER A 258 -23.06 -5.70 6.21
C SER A 258 -21.96 -4.72 6.59
N ALA A 259 -22.29 -3.43 6.63
CA ALA A 259 -21.38 -2.39 7.10
C ALA A 259 -21.79 -1.95 8.52
N PRO A 260 -20.82 -1.66 9.39
CA PRO A 260 -21.11 -1.00 10.65
C PRO A 260 -21.64 0.43 10.42
N PRO A 261 -22.29 1.04 11.42
CA PRO A 261 -22.72 2.44 11.35
C PRO A 261 -21.54 3.37 11.07
N ALA A 262 -21.75 4.36 10.20
CA ALA A 262 -20.77 5.42 9.96
C ALA A 262 -20.78 6.46 11.10
N PRO A 263 -19.63 7.10 11.42
CA PRO A 263 -18.31 6.83 10.85
C PRO A 263 -17.67 5.56 11.43
N PHE A 264 -17.07 4.76 10.56
CA PHE A 264 -16.21 3.65 10.93
C PHE A 264 -14.86 3.78 10.24
N TYR A 265 -13.88 3.04 10.72
CA TYR A 265 -12.51 3.04 10.27
C TYR A 265 -12.08 1.63 9.88
N ALA A 266 -10.97 1.52 9.15
CA ALA A 266 -10.40 0.23 8.78
C ALA A 266 -8.91 0.19 9.15
N LYS A 267 -8.49 -0.97 9.64
CA LYS A 267 -7.08 -1.32 9.78
C LYS A 267 -6.81 -2.72 9.25
N LEU A 268 -5.68 -2.91 8.61
CA LEU A 268 -5.15 -4.23 8.27
C LEU A 268 -4.26 -4.71 9.41
N THR A 269 -4.59 -5.86 9.97
CA THR A 269 -3.81 -6.50 11.03
C THR A 269 -3.09 -7.72 10.49
N PHE A 270 -1.81 -7.86 10.83
CA PHE A 270 -1.02 -9.04 10.50
C PHE A 270 0.14 -9.21 11.49
N GLN A 271 0.27 -10.40 12.09
CA GLN A 271 1.33 -10.73 13.06
C GLN A 271 1.54 -9.66 14.15
N GLY A 272 0.43 -9.17 14.74
CA GLY A 272 0.47 -8.16 15.80
C GLY A 272 0.78 -6.72 15.35
N ARG A 273 0.98 -6.50 14.05
CA ARG A 273 1.23 -5.19 13.44
C ARG A 273 -0.02 -4.67 12.74
N GLU A 274 -0.10 -3.36 12.56
CA GLU A 274 -1.27 -2.69 12.01
C GLU A 274 -0.93 -1.66 10.93
N ARG A 275 -1.70 -1.63 9.84
CA ARG A 275 -1.75 -0.50 8.91
C ARG A 275 -3.13 0.11 8.97
N VAL A 276 -3.22 1.39 9.31
CA VAL A 276 -4.45 2.00 9.83
C VAL A 276 -4.86 3.19 8.98
N MET A 277 -6.16 3.28 8.67
CA MET A 277 -6.75 4.53 8.20
C MET A 277 -7.05 5.43 9.39
N THR A 278 -6.42 6.60 9.45
CA THR A 278 -6.71 7.63 10.47
C THR A 278 -7.93 8.48 10.11
N GLN A 279 -8.37 8.42 8.84
CA GLN A 279 -9.61 9.01 8.36
C GLN A 279 -10.71 7.95 8.31
N ALA A 280 -11.95 8.38 8.52
CA ALA A 280 -13.10 7.49 8.41
C ALA A 280 -13.20 6.94 6.98
N VAL A 281 -13.60 5.68 6.86
CA VAL A 281 -13.80 5.05 5.55
C VAL A 281 -14.94 5.76 4.84
N PRO A 282 -14.72 6.40 3.67
CA PRO A 282 -15.73 7.22 3.03
C PRO A 282 -16.81 6.40 2.33
N ASN A 283 -16.49 5.18 1.90
CA ASN A 283 -17.38 4.19 1.30
C ASN A 283 -16.73 2.81 1.34
N GLY A 284 -17.51 1.75 1.17
CA GLY A 284 -17.02 0.38 1.25
C GLY A 284 -16.27 -0.17 0.03
N ASP A 285 -16.15 0.58 -1.07
CA ASP A 285 -15.43 0.11 -2.27
C ASP A 285 -13.95 0.49 -2.16
N CYS A 286 -13.20 -0.26 -1.37
CA CYS A 286 -11.85 0.14 -0.96
C CYS A 286 -10.92 0.34 -2.17
N ASN A 287 -11.06 -0.51 -3.20
CA ASN A 287 -10.24 -0.47 -4.40
C ASN A 287 -10.49 0.78 -5.28
N ARG A 288 -11.56 1.55 -5.03
CA ARG A 288 -11.78 2.84 -5.69
C ARG A 288 -10.76 3.92 -5.28
N CYS A 289 -10.25 3.85 -4.05
CA CYS A 289 -9.19 4.73 -3.57
C CYS A 289 -7.84 4.01 -3.55
N HIS A 290 -7.83 2.73 -3.16
CA HIS A 290 -6.63 1.90 -3.11
C HIS A 290 -6.33 1.25 -4.47
N THR A 291 -6.00 2.09 -5.45
CA THR A 291 -5.58 1.69 -6.80
C THR A 291 -4.07 1.44 -6.86
N SER A 292 -3.56 0.96 -8.01
CA SER A 292 -2.12 0.76 -8.24
C SER A 292 -1.28 2.04 -8.09
N THR A 293 -1.88 3.21 -8.26
CA THR A 293 -1.21 4.53 -8.10
C THR A 293 -1.72 5.31 -6.90
N GLY A 294 -2.71 4.78 -6.18
CA GLY A 294 -3.49 5.54 -5.22
C GLY A 294 -4.46 6.53 -5.88
N ALA A 295 -5.56 6.80 -5.19
CA ALA A 295 -6.56 7.79 -5.56
C ALA A 295 -7.22 8.39 -4.30
N ASN A 296 -7.73 9.62 -4.40
CA ASN A 296 -8.45 10.32 -3.33
C ASN A 296 -7.69 10.37 -1.98
N GLY A 297 -6.37 10.53 -2.04
CA GLY A 297 -5.50 10.62 -0.87
C GLY A 297 -5.00 9.28 -0.32
N ALA A 298 -5.41 8.15 -0.90
CA ALA A 298 -4.75 6.88 -0.62
C ALA A 298 -3.38 6.82 -1.33
N PRO A 299 -2.33 6.29 -0.67
CA PRO A 299 -0.98 6.21 -1.25
C PRO A 299 -0.85 5.13 -2.34
N GLY A 300 -1.76 4.15 -2.37
CA GLY A 300 -1.68 2.99 -3.23
C GLY A 300 -2.63 1.88 -2.75
N ARG A 301 -2.34 0.65 -3.15
CA ARG A 301 -2.98 -0.59 -2.68
C ARG A 301 -2.90 -0.72 -1.16
N ILE A 302 -3.82 -1.50 -0.62
CA ILE A 302 -3.77 -1.91 0.79
C ILE A 302 -2.65 -2.92 0.94
N THR A 303 -1.61 -2.60 1.70
CA THR A 303 -0.47 -3.49 1.92
C THR A 303 -0.36 -3.95 3.35
N LEU A 304 0.19 -5.14 3.53
CA LEU A 304 0.54 -5.65 4.86
C LEU A 304 1.36 -4.62 5.65
N PRO A 305 1.14 -4.54 6.97
CA PRO A 305 1.99 -3.73 7.84
C PRO A 305 3.39 -4.32 7.95
N GLN A 306 4.40 -3.45 8.01
CA GLN A 306 5.81 -3.78 8.12
C GLN A 306 6.17 -4.43 9.46
#